data_AF-A0A5F1S5S9-F1
#
_entry.id   AF-A0A5F1S5S9-F1
#
_cell.length_a   1.000
_cell.length_b   1.000
_cell.length_c   1.000
_cell.angle_alpha   90.00
_cell.angle_beta   90.00
_cell.angle_gamma   90.00
#
_symmetry.space_group_name_H-M   'P 1'
#
loop_
_entity.id
_entity.type
_entity.pdbx_description
1 polymer ?
#
loop_
_entity_poly.entity_id
_entity_poly.type
_entity_poly.pdbx_seq_one_letter_code
_entity_poly.pdbx_strand_id
1 'polypeptide(L)' 'MPVKSTPAFKPDADYRVQVATVVKVVGLTIRPSQGGTIKGAVAEQIKADILSFEEITEAQE' A
#
# COMPACT_ATOMS: atom_id res chain seq x y z
N MET A 1 31.97 2.74 -23.74
CA MET A 1 30.51 2.90 -23.84
C MET A 1 29.93 2.72 -22.44
N PRO A 2 29.04 3.60 -21.94
CA PRO A 2 28.46 3.40 -20.61
C PRO A 2 27.50 2.22 -20.66
N VAL A 3 27.77 1.20 -19.86
CA VAL A 3 26.87 0.06 -19.71
C VAL A 3 25.64 0.57 -18.96
N LYS A 4 24.48 0.64 -19.64
CA LYS A 4 23.20 0.92 -18.97
C LYS A 4 22.96 -0.23 -17.99
N SER A 5 23.31 -0.01 -16.72
CA SER A 5 23.03 -0.95 -15.65
C SER A 5 21.51 -1.12 -15.58
N THR A 6 21.03 -2.33 -15.82
CA THR A 6 19.61 -2.64 -15.66
C THR A 6 19.28 -2.54 -14.18
N PRO A 7 18.23 -1.80 -13.77
CA PRO A 7 17.85 -1.73 -12.36
C PRO A 7 17.53 -3.13 -11.86
N ALA A 8 18.27 -3.56 -10.83
CA ALA A 8 18.03 -4.84 -10.17
C ALA A 8 16.92 -4.65 -9.15
N PHE A 9 15.74 -5.20 -9.42
CA PHE A 9 14.63 -5.21 -8.48
C PHE A 9 14.75 -6.44 -7.57
N LYS A 10 14.95 -6.19 -6.28
CA LYS A 10 14.85 -7.21 -5.25
C LYS A 10 13.53 -6.97 -4.49
N PRO A 11 12.68 -7.99 -4.28
CA PRO A 11 11.46 -7.81 -3.50
C PRO A 11 11.83 -7.56 -2.04
N ASP A 12 11.47 -6.38 -1.52
CA ASP A 12 11.77 -5.98 -0.15
C ASP A 12 10.70 -6.47 0.85
N ALA A 13 9.45 -6.62 0.40
CA ALA A 13 8.36 -7.19 1.18
C ALA A 13 7.21 -7.75 0.32
N ASP A 14 6.55 -8.77 0.86
CA ASP A 14 5.35 -9.41 0.37
C ASP A 14 4.12 -8.94 1.16
N TYR A 15 3.12 -8.45 0.43
CA TYR A 15 1.87 -7.90 0.97
C TYR A 15 0.71 -8.83 0.66
N ARG A 16 -0.04 -9.20 1.69
CA ARG A 16 -1.32 -9.91 1.52
C ARG A 16 -2.42 -9.12 2.20
N VAL A 17 -3.37 -8.64 1.40
CA VAL A 17 -4.52 -7.86 1.87
C VAL A 17 -5.78 -8.72 1.78
N GLN A 18 -6.54 -8.78 2.86
CA GLN A 18 -7.88 -9.36 2.88
C GLN A 18 -8.86 -8.26 2.50
N VAL A 19 -9.65 -8.48 1.45
CA VAL A 19 -10.66 -7.53 0.97
C VAL A 19 -12.05 -8.02 1.33
N ALA A 20 -12.88 -7.12 1.85
CA ALA A 20 -14.28 -7.37 2.12
C ALA A 20 -15.07 -7.56 0.82
N THR A 21 -16.34 -7.90 0.97
CA THR A 21 -17.32 -7.84 -0.13
C THR A 21 -17.26 -6.48 -0.81
N VAL A 22 -17.13 -6.51 -2.13
CA VAL A 22 -17.05 -5.31 -2.97
C VAL A 22 -18.36 -4.54 -2.87
N VAL A 23 -18.27 -3.25 -2.54
CA VAL A 23 -19.41 -2.34 -2.52
C VAL A 23 -19.41 -1.54 -3.82
N LYS A 24 -20.52 -1.60 -4.56
CA LYS A 24 -20.71 -0.77 -5.76
C LYS A 24 -21.65 0.37 -5.42
N VAL A 25 -21.19 1.59 -5.62
CA VAL A 25 -21.98 2.82 -5.45
C VAL A 25 -21.84 3.59 -6.75
N VAL A 26 -22.92 4.14 -7.31
CA VAL A 26 -23.02 4.76 -8.65
C VAL A 26 -21.66 5.19 -9.26
N GLY A 27 -21.14 4.39 -10.20
CA GLY A 27 -19.88 4.67 -10.94
C GLY A 27 -18.57 4.32 -10.22
N LEU A 28 -18.61 3.92 -8.94
CA LEU A 28 -17.47 3.61 -8.10
C LEU A 28 -17.51 2.16 -7.59
N THR A 29 -16.33 1.55 -7.54
CA THR A 29 -16.13 0.22 -6.94
C THR A 29 -15.25 0.39 -5.71
N ILE A 30 -15.83 0.18 -4.53
CA ILE A 30 -15.14 0.24 -3.25
C ILE A 30 -14.77 -1.18 -2.85
N ARG A 31 -13.49 -1.42 -2.56
CA ARG A 31 -13.00 -2.69 -2.01
C ARG A 31 -12.42 -2.43 -0.62
N PRO A 32 -13.24 -2.50 0.44
CA PRO A 32 -12.78 -2.23 1.79
C PRO A 32 -11.69 -3.25 2.17
N SER A 33 -10.57 -2.77 2.69
CA SER A 33 -9.57 -3.63 3.32
C SER A 33 -10.09 -4.10 4.68
N GLN A 34 -10.04 -5.41 4.95
CA GLN A 34 -10.33 -5.99 6.27
C GLN A 34 -9.03 -6.26 7.07
N GLY A 35 -7.91 -5.73 6.60
CA GLY A 35 -6.59 -5.98 7.15
C GLY A 35 -5.76 -6.87 6.25
N GLY A 36 -4.66 -7.41 6.79
CA GLY A 36 -3.69 -8.13 5.99
C GLY A 36 -2.45 -8.50 6.78
N THR A 37 -1.50 -9.12 6.07
CA THR A 37 -0.18 -9.46 6.59
C THR A 37 0.88 -8.93 5.65
N ILE A 38 1.96 -8.39 6.22
CA ILE A 38 3.15 -7.92 5.51
C ILE A 38 4.32 -8.75 6.03
N LYS A 39 5.15 -9.28 5.12
CA LYS A 39 6.36 -10.04 5.46
C LYS A 39 7.52 -9.57 4.60
N GLY A 40 8.73 -9.54 5.12
CA GLY A 40 9.90 -9.11 4.36
C GLY A 40 10.87 -8.28 5.18
N ALA A 41 11.98 -7.87 4.55
CA ALA A 41 13.07 -7.16 5.20
C ALA A 41 12.64 -5.78 5.73
N VAL A 42 11.69 -5.14 5.05
CA VAL A 42 11.19 -3.79 5.39
C VAL A 42 9.73 -3.79 5.85
N ALA A 43 9.19 -4.96 6.20
CA ALA A 43 7.77 -5.14 6.51
C ALA A 43 7.25 -4.23 7.63
N GLU A 44 8.02 -4.10 8.72
CA GLU A 44 7.66 -3.27 9.88
C GLU A 44 7.67 -1.77 9.53
N GLN A 45 8.61 -1.34 8.69
CA GLN A 45 8.70 0.06 8.26
C GLN A 45 7.49 0.45 7.41
N ILE A 46 7.13 -0.39 6.44
CA ILE A 46 5.97 -0.11 5.58
C ILE A 46 4.66 -0.24 6.38
N LYS A 47 4.59 -1.12 7.38
CA LYS A 47 3.44 -1.20 8.28
C LYS A 47 3.28 0.09 9.09
N ALA A 48 4.38 0.70 9.54
CA ALA A 48 4.36 1.99 10.23
C ALA A 48 3.86 3.09 9.28
N ASP A 49 4.38 3.16 8.05
CA ASP A 49 4.00 4.19 7.07
C ASP A 49 2.51 4.12 6.67
N ILE A 50 1.95 2.92 6.56
CA ILE A 50 0.51 2.73 6.28
C ILE A 50 -0.36 3.23 7.43
N LEU A 51 0.08 3.03 8.67
CA LEU A 51 -0.68 3.41 9.87
C LEU A 51 -0.45 4.87 10.29
N SER A 52 0.61 5.51 9.80
CA SER A 52 0.96 6.89 10.11
C SER A 52 0.29 7.93 9.23
N PHE A 53 -0.69 7.55 8.39
CA PHE A 53 -1.49 8.53 7.68
C PHE A 53 -2.28 9.36 8.69
N GLU A 54 -1.80 10.59 8.94
CA GLU A 54 -2.59 11.62 9.59
C GLU A 54 -3.78 11.95 8.71
N GLU A 55 -4.96 12.05 9.32
CA GLU A 55 -6.18 12.50 8.68
C GLU A 55 -5.92 13.92 8.14
N ILE A 56 -5.89 14.07 6.81
CA ILE A 56 -5.89 15.41 6.19
C ILE A 56 -7.26 15.99 6.48
N THR A 57 -7.37 16.70 7.60
CA THR A 57 -8.52 17.56 7.84
C THR A 57 -8.43 18.70 6.84
N GLU A 58 -9.44 18.82 5.98
CA GLU A 58 -9.64 20.00 5.12
C GLU A 58 -9.81 21.23 6.02
N ALA A 59 -8.70 21.82 6.42
CA ALA A 59 -8.68 23.05 7.20
C ALA A 59 -7.53 23.92 6.69
N GLN A 60 -7.66 24.43 5.47
CA GLN A 60 -7.15 25.74 5.08
C GLN A 60 -7.66 26.11 3.68
N GLU A 61 -8.81 26.78 3.69
CA GLU A 61 -9.21 27.76 2.68
C GLU A 61 -8.34 29.03 2.83
#